data_AF-A0A9X1I318-F1
#
_entry.id   AF-A0A9X1I318-F1
#
_cell.length_a   1.000
_cell.length_b   1.000
_cell.length_c   1.000
_cell.angle_alpha   90.00
_cell.angle_beta   90.00
_cell.angle_gamma   90.00
#
_symmetry.space_group_name_H-M   'P 1'
#
loop_
_entity.id
_entity.type
_entity.pdbx_description
1 polymer ?
#
loop_
_entity_poly.entity_id
_entity_poly.type
_entity_poly.pdbx_seq_one_letter_code
_entity_poly.pdbx_strand_id
1 'polypeptide(L)'
;MESYISKHQFKATGDNLLKHIIPNKFHVRIDIENLVLRIYRDKNLLEYDEILSKYSVNESSVAISFIKLIILSNYSLKAFKARKRINTLFAWRLIFDSLTFFKKDNPKAGIGSQGFLSIELYRYESEDNRKILRLHIWDESFANEFKENEFRKYKVHSHLFNAQSHILVGSISNNRYEVLATDNTSDNSLYRIDWKSEKDDKGLTKRRSELNVDIENVTIKKTSGETVTIGQDYSVSINEYHSSNSNTPLTATLFLFNSDEGLNNLSKVVGPKNDSNTGFKYEQINIFPSLYKIDREIKKYYNKQKLLGLDWMRKIHTLEHAHRIESRHLNTFSEILSWSIVGIPAIIAALTFYLKQMPNDKEDIIVWVAIMAGISTLLGTVNKVIKPSNLSEKHRLNSGKFEHLRHKLEKSIIFNNDDRLELVLDDIQKDWKELTLYNVKEYNFKRATKMIKNMKVYPENLAFLKE
;
A
#
# COMPACT_ATOMS: atom_id res chain seq x y z
N MET A 1 -9.47 -4.41 -2.11
CA MET A 1 -10.60 -3.59 -1.58
C MET A 1 -11.66 -3.52 -2.65
N GLU A 2 -12.93 -3.47 -2.26
CA GLU A 2 -14.03 -3.27 -3.21
C GLU A 2 -13.83 -1.98 -3.99
N SER A 3 -13.48 -2.10 -5.27
CA SER A 3 -13.21 -0.99 -6.17
C SER A 3 -14.48 -0.53 -6.88
N TYR A 4 -15.63 -0.63 -6.21
CA TYR A 4 -16.93 -0.34 -6.80
C TYR A 4 -17.72 0.71 -6.01
N ILE A 5 -18.63 1.39 -6.69
CA ILE A 5 -19.57 2.35 -6.11
C ILE A 5 -20.94 2.13 -6.71
N SER A 6 -21.98 2.20 -5.87
CA SER A 6 -23.36 2.08 -6.34
C SER A 6 -23.89 3.42 -6.85
N LYS A 7 -24.89 3.38 -7.72
CA LYS A 7 -25.59 4.55 -8.28
C LYS A 7 -26.03 5.52 -7.17
N HIS A 8 -26.65 4.99 -6.13
CA HIS A 8 -27.10 5.75 -4.97
C HIS A 8 -25.95 6.39 -4.20
N GLN A 9 -24.88 5.63 -3.90
CA GLN A 9 -23.71 6.17 -3.20
C GLN A 9 -23.00 7.25 -4.00
N PHE A 10 -22.89 7.08 -5.32
CA PHE A 10 -22.29 8.08 -6.21
C PHE A 10 -23.07 9.40 -6.15
N LYS A 11 -24.40 9.32 -6.30
CA LYS A 11 -25.28 10.48 -6.23
C LYS A 11 -25.19 11.17 -4.87
N ALA A 12 -25.39 10.43 -3.78
CA ALA A 12 -25.36 10.99 -2.43
C ALA A 12 -24.00 11.64 -2.09
N THR A 13 -22.89 11.03 -2.52
CA THR A 13 -21.55 11.60 -2.34
C THR A 13 -21.38 12.88 -3.15
N GLY A 14 -21.83 12.91 -4.40
CA GLY A 14 -21.74 14.07 -5.26
C GLY A 14 -22.62 15.24 -4.79
N ASP A 15 -23.86 14.97 -4.39
CA ASP A 15 -24.77 15.98 -3.80
C ASP A 15 -24.11 16.65 -2.59
N ASN A 16 -23.48 15.84 -1.74
CA ASN A 16 -22.78 16.31 -0.55
C ASN A 16 -21.51 17.13 -0.88
N LEU A 17 -20.75 16.72 -1.90
CA LEU A 17 -19.60 17.47 -2.40
C LEU A 17 -20.01 18.82 -2.99
N LEU A 18 -21.08 18.89 -3.77
CA LEU A 18 -21.63 20.15 -4.30
C LEU A 18 -22.03 21.09 -3.17
N LYS A 19 -22.67 20.55 -2.13
CA LYS A 19 -23.13 21.34 -0.99
C LYS A 19 -22.00 21.94 -0.15
N HIS A 20 -20.89 21.22 0.05
CA HIS A 20 -19.90 21.59 1.07
C HIS A 20 -18.47 21.83 0.56
N ILE A 21 -18.09 21.30 -0.59
CA ILE A 21 -16.68 21.29 -1.03
C ILE A 21 -16.48 22.02 -2.36
N ILE A 22 -17.35 21.78 -3.35
CA ILE A 22 -17.19 22.34 -4.69
C ILE A 22 -17.59 23.83 -4.69
N PRO A 23 -16.73 24.74 -5.19
CA PRO A 23 -17.09 26.15 -5.30
C PRO A 23 -18.32 26.40 -6.19
N ASN A 24 -19.23 27.28 -5.74
CA ASN A 24 -20.50 27.58 -6.42
C ASN A 24 -20.37 27.91 -7.91
N LYS A 25 -19.26 28.54 -8.33
CA LYS A 25 -18.98 28.86 -9.75
C LYS A 25 -18.94 27.63 -10.66
N PHE A 26 -18.75 26.44 -10.12
CA PHE A 26 -18.74 25.19 -10.88
C PHE A 26 -20.09 24.46 -10.86
N HIS A 27 -21.03 24.83 -9.98
CA HIS A 27 -22.30 24.11 -9.81
C HIS A 27 -23.14 24.10 -11.09
N VAL A 28 -23.18 25.23 -11.81
CA VAL A 28 -23.92 25.35 -13.08
C VAL A 28 -23.41 24.38 -14.16
N ARG A 29 -22.15 23.93 -14.04
CA ARG A 29 -21.50 23.01 -15.00
C ARG A 29 -21.56 21.55 -14.55
N ILE A 30 -22.11 21.27 -13.36
CA ILE A 30 -22.18 19.92 -12.79
C ILE A 30 -23.65 19.56 -12.65
N ASP A 31 -24.15 18.79 -13.61
CA ASP A 31 -25.46 18.17 -13.53
C ASP A 31 -25.31 16.72 -13.06
N ILE A 32 -25.51 16.50 -11.76
CA ILE A 32 -25.30 15.19 -11.14
C ILE A 32 -26.30 14.15 -11.61
N GLU A 33 -27.55 14.53 -11.89
CA GLU A 33 -28.58 13.60 -12.35
C GLU A 33 -28.22 13.08 -13.74
N ASN A 34 -27.84 13.98 -14.64
CA ASN A 34 -27.39 13.61 -15.97
C ASN A 34 -26.07 12.83 -15.94
N LEU A 35 -25.12 13.17 -15.06
CA LEU A 35 -23.91 12.37 -14.86
C LEU A 35 -24.24 10.95 -14.39
N VAL A 36 -25.14 10.81 -13.42
CA VAL A 36 -25.58 9.51 -12.91
C VAL A 36 -26.24 8.68 -14.02
N LEU A 37 -27.17 9.26 -14.79
CA LEU A 37 -27.81 8.60 -15.92
C LEU A 37 -26.80 8.16 -16.99
N ARG A 38 -25.86 9.04 -17.35
CA ARG A 38 -24.83 8.73 -18.36
C ARG A 38 -23.88 7.64 -17.88
N ILE A 39 -23.39 7.72 -16.64
CA ILE A 39 -22.38 6.81 -16.08
C ILE A 39 -22.96 5.42 -15.85
N TYR A 40 -24.09 5.34 -15.16
CA TYR A 40 -24.67 4.07 -14.74
C TYR A 40 -25.54 3.43 -15.81
N ARG A 41 -26.21 4.23 -16.66
CA ARG A 41 -27.22 3.75 -17.61
C ARG A 41 -28.22 2.84 -16.90
N ASP A 42 -28.19 1.55 -17.21
CA ASP A 42 -28.99 0.45 -16.67
C ASP A 42 -28.33 -0.29 -15.49
N LYS A 43 -27.05 -0.05 -15.22
CA LYS A 43 -26.31 -0.67 -14.11
C LYS A 43 -26.59 0.07 -12.79
N ASN A 44 -26.53 -0.66 -11.68
CA ASN A 44 -26.62 -0.07 -10.32
C ASN A 44 -25.28 -0.04 -9.58
N LEU A 45 -24.26 -0.69 -10.12
CA LEU A 45 -22.95 -0.88 -9.51
C LEU A 45 -21.89 -0.82 -10.61
N LEU A 46 -20.82 -0.08 -10.38
CA LEU A 46 -19.71 0.07 -11.31
C LEU A 46 -18.38 0.08 -10.59
N GLU A 47 -17.36 -0.45 -11.25
CA GLU A 47 -15.97 -0.31 -10.79
C GLU A 47 -15.43 1.11 -11.05
N TYR A 48 -14.55 1.60 -10.18
CA TYR A 48 -13.91 2.91 -10.33
C TYR A 48 -13.16 3.03 -11.65
N ASP A 49 -12.47 1.97 -12.07
CA ASP A 49 -11.71 1.95 -13.32
C ASP A 49 -12.65 1.96 -14.54
N GLU A 50 -13.83 1.33 -14.45
CA GLU A 50 -14.88 1.43 -15.48
C GLU A 50 -15.43 2.86 -15.58
N ILE A 51 -15.63 3.55 -14.45
CA ILE A 51 -16.08 4.94 -14.43
C ILE A 51 -14.99 5.88 -15.00
N LEU A 52 -13.74 5.71 -14.58
CA LEU A 52 -12.64 6.58 -15.01
C LEU A 52 -12.29 6.37 -16.50
N SER A 53 -12.29 5.13 -17.00
CA SER A 53 -11.97 4.83 -18.40
C SER A 53 -13.03 5.33 -19.37
N LYS A 54 -14.33 5.13 -19.07
CA LYS A 54 -15.41 5.54 -19.97
C LYS A 54 -15.54 7.05 -20.15
N TYR A 55 -15.21 7.83 -19.10
CA TYR A 55 -15.55 9.25 -19.06
C TYR A 55 -14.34 10.19 -19.02
N SER A 56 -13.11 9.65 -19.01
CA SER A 56 -11.90 10.46 -19.18
C SER A 56 -11.75 11.10 -20.56
N VAL A 57 -12.49 10.64 -21.58
CA VAL A 57 -12.34 11.11 -22.97
C VAL A 57 -13.47 12.05 -23.43
N ASN A 58 -14.68 11.91 -22.87
CA ASN A 58 -15.89 12.54 -23.43
C ASN A 58 -16.59 13.56 -22.52
N GLU A 59 -16.09 13.80 -21.30
CA GLU A 59 -16.68 14.74 -20.36
C GLU A 59 -15.85 16.02 -20.23
N SER A 60 -16.48 17.10 -19.78
CA SER A 60 -15.75 18.33 -19.47
C SER A 60 -14.74 18.11 -18.34
N SER A 61 -13.64 18.87 -18.33
CA SER A 61 -12.64 18.77 -17.25
C SER A 61 -13.24 19.02 -15.86
N VAL A 62 -14.30 19.84 -15.75
CA VAL A 62 -15.05 20.05 -14.50
C VAL A 62 -15.70 18.75 -14.04
N ALA A 63 -16.42 18.08 -14.94
CA ALA A 63 -17.10 16.82 -14.64
C ALA A 63 -16.10 15.72 -14.30
N ILE A 64 -14.98 15.62 -15.04
CA ILE A 64 -13.92 14.64 -14.75
C ILE A 64 -13.33 14.85 -13.35
N SER A 65 -12.94 16.07 -12.98
CA SER A 65 -12.41 16.36 -11.65
C SER A 65 -13.45 16.14 -10.55
N PHE A 66 -14.73 16.42 -10.82
CA PHE A 66 -15.82 16.15 -9.88
C PHE A 66 -16.01 14.64 -9.65
N ILE A 67 -16.03 13.84 -10.72
CA ILE A 67 -16.11 12.36 -10.65
C ILE A 67 -14.93 11.80 -9.85
N LYS A 68 -13.71 12.30 -10.09
CA LYS A 68 -12.51 11.89 -9.34
C LYS A 68 -12.65 12.15 -7.84
N LEU A 69 -13.22 13.29 -7.45
CA LEU A 69 -13.46 13.61 -6.04
C LEU A 69 -14.57 12.75 -5.40
N ILE A 70 -15.62 12.40 -6.15
CA ILE A 70 -16.64 11.42 -5.71
C ILE A 70 -15.99 10.07 -5.44
N ILE A 71 -15.18 9.58 -6.40
CA ILE A 71 -14.48 8.30 -6.28
C ILE A 71 -13.54 8.34 -5.08
N LEU A 72 -12.72 9.39 -4.93
CA LEU A 72 -11.81 9.54 -3.79
C LEU A 72 -12.58 9.46 -2.47
N SER A 73 -13.66 10.24 -2.34
CA SER A 73 -14.45 10.29 -1.11
C SER A 73 -15.01 8.92 -0.77
N ASN A 74 -15.63 8.23 -1.73
CA ASN A 74 -16.19 6.90 -1.50
C ASN A 74 -15.12 5.85 -1.18
N TYR A 75 -14.05 5.83 -1.98
CA TYR A 75 -12.91 4.94 -1.84
C TYR A 75 -12.27 5.07 -0.46
N SER A 76 -11.96 6.29 -0.03
CA SER A 76 -11.32 6.56 1.25
C SER A 76 -12.25 6.21 2.41
N LEU A 77 -13.52 6.63 2.39
CA LEU A 77 -14.46 6.31 3.47
C LEU A 77 -14.64 4.79 3.65
N LYS A 78 -14.69 4.03 2.55
CA LYS A 78 -14.70 2.55 2.62
C LYS A 78 -13.41 1.99 3.20
N ALA A 79 -12.25 2.49 2.78
CA ALA A 79 -10.95 2.05 3.27
C ALA A 79 -10.81 2.27 4.79
N PHE A 80 -11.11 3.49 5.25
CA PHE A 80 -11.06 3.87 6.66
C PHE A 80 -12.02 3.03 7.51
N LYS A 81 -13.27 2.87 7.07
CA LYS A 81 -14.28 2.05 7.77
C LYS A 81 -13.85 0.59 7.87
N ALA A 82 -13.24 0.04 6.81
CA ALA A 82 -12.77 -1.34 6.80
C ALA A 82 -11.38 -1.51 7.46
N ARG A 83 -10.75 -0.44 7.95
CA ARG A 83 -9.36 -0.40 8.44
C ARG A 83 -8.40 -1.07 7.44
N LYS A 84 -8.57 -0.74 6.16
CA LYS A 84 -7.78 -1.29 5.05
C LYS A 84 -6.78 -0.25 4.55
N ARG A 85 -5.61 -0.75 4.15
CA ARG A 85 -4.58 0.02 3.48
C ARG A 85 -5.13 0.75 2.25
N ILE A 86 -4.84 2.05 2.18
CA ILE A 86 -5.14 2.89 1.03
C ILE A 86 -4.05 2.71 -0.01
N ASN A 87 -4.47 2.57 -1.28
CA ASN A 87 -3.58 2.71 -2.41
C ASN A 87 -3.18 4.18 -2.54
N THR A 88 -1.95 4.46 -2.13
CA THR A 88 -1.39 5.81 -2.06
C THR A 88 -1.35 6.50 -3.41
N LEU A 89 -0.91 5.82 -4.48
CA LEU A 89 -0.79 6.44 -5.79
C LEU A 89 -2.18 6.78 -6.36
N PHE A 90 -3.15 5.87 -6.22
CA PHE A 90 -4.52 6.06 -6.71
C PHE A 90 -5.20 7.23 -6.01
N ALA A 91 -5.19 7.21 -4.67
CA ALA A 91 -5.75 8.29 -3.88
C ALA A 91 -5.06 9.63 -4.22
N TRP A 92 -3.74 9.62 -4.37
CA TRP A 92 -2.99 10.82 -4.73
C TRP A 92 -3.35 11.36 -6.12
N ARG A 93 -3.50 10.52 -7.16
CA ARG A 93 -3.91 10.96 -8.50
C ARG A 93 -5.26 11.68 -8.44
N LEU A 94 -6.22 11.11 -7.71
CA LEU A 94 -7.54 11.73 -7.55
C LEU A 94 -7.45 13.06 -6.78
N ILE A 95 -6.65 13.13 -5.70
CA ILE A 95 -6.42 14.35 -4.92
C ILE A 95 -5.78 15.44 -5.79
N PHE A 96 -4.65 15.11 -6.43
CA PHE A 96 -3.85 16.04 -7.20
C PHE A 96 -4.67 16.65 -8.34
N ASP A 97 -5.35 15.81 -9.14
CA ASP A 97 -6.15 16.26 -10.27
C ASP A 97 -7.35 17.11 -9.83
N SER A 98 -7.99 16.75 -8.71
CA SER A 98 -9.13 17.51 -8.19
C SER A 98 -8.70 18.86 -7.63
N LEU A 99 -7.62 18.91 -6.84
CA LEU A 99 -7.13 20.15 -6.24
C LEU A 99 -6.53 21.10 -7.27
N THR A 100 -5.70 20.61 -8.18
CA THR A 100 -5.13 21.44 -9.25
C THR A 100 -6.20 22.04 -10.15
N PHE A 101 -7.34 21.36 -10.32
CA PHE A 101 -8.49 21.88 -11.04
C PHE A 101 -9.32 22.89 -10.21
N PHE A 102 -9.92 22.46 -9.10
CA PHE A 102 -10.88 23.28 -8.36
C PHE A 102 -10.26 24.44 -7.60
N LYS A 103 -8.96 24.36 -7.25
CA LYS A 103 -8.22 25.41 -6.56
C LYS A 103 -7.34 26.26 -7.49
N LYS A 104 -7.40 26.07 -8.82
CA LYS A 104 -6.60 26.83 -9.80
C LYS A 104 -6.63 28.33 -9.59
N ASP A 105 -7.82 28.90 -9.43
CA ASP A 105 -8.00 30.35 -9.31
C ASP A 105 -7.87 30.87 -7.87
N ASN A 106 -7.84 29.97 -6.88
CA ASN A 106 -7.64 30.31 -5.47
C ASN A 106 -6.89 29.16 -4.77
N PRO A 107 -5.56 29.07 -4.97
CA PRO A 107 -4.75 27.95 -4.50
C PRO A 107 -4.38 28.09 -3.02
N LYS A 108 -5.10 28.91 -2.25
CA LYS A 108 -4.79 29.15 -0.84
C LYS A 108 -5.51 28.14 0.06
N ALA A 109 -4.80 27.66 1.07
CA ALA A 109 -5.39 26.91 2.18
C ALA A 109 -4.75 27.32 3.52
N GLY A 110 -5.48 27.04 4.59
CA GLY A 110 -5.10 27.45 5.94
C GLY A 110 -4.08 26.50 6.58
N ILE A 111 -3.02 27.06 7.16
CA ILE A 111 -2.15 26.37 8.10
C ILE A 111 -2.45 26.86 9.51
N GLY A 112 -2.72 25.94 10.44
CA GLY A 112 -2.95 26.30 11.84
C GLY A 112 -1.64 26.32 12.64
N SER A 113 -1.68 26.86 13.86
CA SER A 113 -0.57 26.81 14.83
C SER A 113 -0.21 25.40 15.33
N GLN A 114 -0.85 24.34 14.80
CA GLN A 114 -0.38 22.96 14.91
C GLN A 114 0.77 22.63 13.93
N GLY A 115 1.03 23.52 12.95
CA GLY A 115 2.20 23.47 12.07
C GLY A 115 2.05 22.57 10.84
N PHE A 116 0.82 22.37 10.37
CA PHE A 116 0.52 21.69 9.12
C PHE A 116 -0.63 22.37 8.38
N LEU A 117 -0.56 22.31 7.05
CA LEU A 117 -1.60 22.76 6.14
C LEU A 117 -2.73 21.73 6.11
N SER A 118 -3.98 22.17 6.14
CA SER A 118 -5.15 21.28 6.11
C SER A 118 -6.10 21.67 4.99
N ILE A 119 -6.40 20.74 4.10
CA ILE A 119 -7.29 20.95 2.94
C ILE A 119 -8.45 19.96 3.04
N GLU A 120 -9.68 20.47 3.16
CA GLU A 120 -10.87 19.62 3.15
C GLU A 120 -11.14 19.06 1.76
N LEU A 121 -11.38 17.75 1.69
CA LEU A 121 -11.66 17.00 0.47
C LEU A 121 -13.09 16.46 0.44
N TYR A 122 -13.67 16.19 1.62
CA TYR A 122 -15.04 15.75 1.80
C TYR A 122 -15.54 16.15 3.18
N ARG A 123 -16.83 16.52 3.26
CA ARG A 123 -17.51 16.78 4.53
C ARG A 123 -18.92 16.23 4.45
N TYR A 124 -19.30 15.40 5.39
CA TYR A 124 -20.68 15.04 5.70
C TYR A 124 -20.98 15.46 7.13
N GLU A 125 -22.14 16.09 7.33
CA GLU A 125 -22.52 16.61 8.64
C GLU A 125 -24.04 16.55 8.80
N SER A 126 -24.46 15.87 9.86
CA SER A 126 -25.82 15.76 10.39
C SER A 126 -25.74 15.88 11.92
N GLU A 127 -26.88 15.90 12.61
CA GLU A 127 -26.91 16.07 14.08
C GLU A 127 -26.03 15.03 14.80
N ASP A 128 -26.16 13.76 14.43
CA ASP A 128 -25.45 12.66 15.11
C ASP A 128 -24.27 12.08 14.32
N ASN A 129 -24.07 12.51 13.07
CA ASN A 129 -23.02 11.94 12.22
C ASN A 129 -22.20 13.01 11.49
N ARG A 130 -20.88 12.96 11.68
CA ARG A 130 -19.87 13.79 11.04
C ARG A 130 -18.76 12.95 10.46
N LYS A 131 -18.44 13.22 9.19
CA LYS A 131 -17.29 12.66 8.47
C LYS A 131 -16.56 13.78 7.75
N ILE A 132 -15.29 13.99 8.07
CA ILE A 132 -14.48 15.04 7.44
C ILE A 132 -13.18 14.43 6.93
N LEU A 133 -13.04 14.36 5.61
CA LEU A 133 -11.82 13.90 4.95
C LEU A 133 -10.95 15.11 4.60
N ARG A 134 -9.69 15.07 4.99
CA ARG A 134 -8.72 16.15 4.77
C ARG A 134 -7.40 15.62 4.25
N LEU A 135 -6.74 16.41 3.42
CA LEU A 135 -5.32 16.28 3.15
C LEU A 135 -4.57 17.14 4.17
N HIS A 136 -3.71 16.51 4.97
CA HIS A 136 -2.75 17.23 5.81
C HIS A 136 -1.38 17.22 5.14
N ILE A 137 -0.69 18.36 5.18
CA ILE A 137 0.65 18.52 4.62
C ILE A 137 1.55 19.17 5.67
N TRP A 138 2.70 18.57 5.92
CA TRP A 138 3.82 19.15 6.64
C TRP A 138 4.92 19.42 5.63
N ASP A 139 5.35 20.69 5.53
CA ASP A 139 6.51 21.11 4.74
C ASP A 139 7.37 21.99 5.65
N GLU A 140 8.69 21.78 5.67
CA GLU A 140 9.61 22.57 6.48
C GLU A 140 9.52 24.07 6.16
N SER A 141 9.20 24.43 4.91
CA SER A 141 9.05 25.82 4.49
C SER A 141 7.91 26.56 5.18
N PHE A 142 6.93 25.84 5.75
CA PHE A 142 5.80 26.46 6.45
C PHE A 142 6.19 27.16 7.74
N ALA A 143 7.31 26.81 8.36
CA ALA A 143 7.80 27.50 9.56
C ALA A 143 8.07 28.99 9.29
N ASN A 144 8.43 29.34 8.06
CA ASN A 144 8.76 30.71 7.66
C ASN A 144 7.55 31.66 7.63
N GLU A 145 6.33 31.12 7.67
CA GLU A 145 5.09 31.90 7.62
C GLU A 145 4.63 32.36 9.01
N PHE A 146 5.28 31.91 10.08
CA PHE A 146 4.89 32.20 11.46
C PHE A 146 5.97 33.00 12.18
N LYS A 147 5.55 33.86 13.11
CA LYS A 147 6.48 34.51 14.05
C LYS A 147 7.05 33.47 15.04
N GLU A 148 8.20 33.80 15.60
CA GLU A 148 8.88 33.00 16.62
C GLU A 148 7.89 32.63 17.75
N ASN A 149 7.85 31.34 18.14
CA ASN A 149 6.96 30.75 19.16
C ASN A 149 5.47 30.58 18.80
N GLU A 150 5.03 30.91 17.58
CA GLU A 150 3.64 30.66 17.14
C GLU A 150 3.48 29.33 16.40
N PHE A 151 4.54 28.88 15.73
CA PHE A 151 4.56 27.63 14.99
C PHE A 151 4.62 26.43 15.94
N ARG A 152 3.64 25.53 15.81
CA ARG A 152 3.52 24.32 16.65
C ARG A 152 3.41 24.64 18.15
N LYS A 153 2.64 25.67 18.48
CA LYS A 153 2.35 26.08 19.87
C LYS A 153 1.43 25.10 20.60
N TYR A 154 0.42 24.57 19.90
CA TYR A 154 -0.58 23.63 20.46
C TYR A 154 -0.41 22.23 19.87
N LYS A 155 0.79 21.64 20.04
CA LYS A 155 1.14 20.32 19.47
C LYS A 155 0.32 19.19 20.06
N VAL A 156 0.18 19.16 21.39
CA VAL A 156 -0.52 18.10 22.11
C VAL A 156 -2.00 18.46 22.18
N HIS A 157 -2.84 17.63 21.59
CA HIS A 157 -4.28 17.89 21.49
C HIS A 157 -5.10 16.61 21.46
N SER A 158 -6.38 16.74 21.75
CA SER A 158 -7.39 15.68 21.67
C SER A 158 -8.47 16.01 20.65
N HIS A 159 -9.16 14.98 20.16
CA HIS A 159 -10.19 15.12 19.12
C HIS A 159 -11.59 14.86 19.67
N LEU A 160 -12.59 15.56 19.09
CA LEU A 160 -14.01 15.32 19.34
C LEU A 160 -14.51 13.98 18.74
N PHE A 161 -13.82 13.54 17.69
CA PHE A 161 -14.17 12.38 16.87
C PHE A 161 -13.01 11.41 16.87
N ASN A 162 -13.27 10.15 16.53
CA ASN A 162 -12.19 9.25 16.17
C ASN A 162 -11.47 9.82 14.94
N ALA A 163 -10.14 9.80 14.99
CA ALA A 163 -9.26 10.31 13.96
C ALA A 163 -8.47 9.15 13.37
N GLN A 164 -8.45 9.06 12.04
CA GLN A 164 -7.65 8.06 11.33
C GLN A 164 -6.81 8.77 10.26
N SER A 165 -5.58 8.29 10.05
CA SER A 165 -4.65 8.93 9.13
C SER A 165 -3.85 7.91 8.35
N HIS A 166 -3.90 7.96 7.01
CA HIS A 166 -3.03 7.19 6.11
C HIS A 166 -1.90 8.08 5.59
N ILE A 167 -0.66 7.59 5.63
CA ILE A 167 0.51 8.33 5.14
C ILE A 167 0.60 8.20 3.62
N LEU A 168 0.51 9.32 2.90
CA LEU A 168 0.66 9.37 1.44
C LEU A 168 2.12 9.56 1.01
N VAL A 169 2.90 10.30 1.79
CA VAL A 169 4.33 10.50 1.56
C VAL A 169 5.01 10.89 2.86
N GLY A 170 6.30 10.57 2.99
CA GLY A 170 7.10 10.92 4.16
C GLY A 170 6.87 9.97 5.34
N SER A 171 7.03 10.51 6.56
CA SER A 171 6.85 9.74 7.79
C SER A 171 6.37 10.64 8.93
N ILE A 172 5.48 10.11 9.76
CA ILE A 172 4.96 10.75 10.97
C ILE A 172 5.42 9.97 12.20
N SER A 173 5.88 10.69 13.23
CA SER A 173 5.91 10.21 14.61
C SER A 173 4.61 10.63 15.30
N ASN A 174 3.76 9.67 15.63
CA ASN A 174 2.54 9.87 16.42
C ASN A 174 2.85 9.52 17.89
N ASN A 175 2.85 10.51 18.76
CA ASN A 175 3.12 10.33 20.19
C ASN A 175 1.82 10.49 20.98
N ARG A 176 1.58 9.60 21.95
CA ARG A 176 0.41 9.62 22.82
C ARG A 176 0.80 10.11 24.21
N TYR A 177 -0.10 10.82 24.87
CA TYR A 177 0.17 11.48 26.13
C TYR A 177 -0.94 11.28 27.13
N GLU A 178 -0.55 11.28 28.39
CA GLU A 178 -1.41 11.50 29.53
C GLU A 178 -1.23 12.95 29.98
N VAL A 179 -2.34 13.67 30.18
CA VAL A 179 -2.36 15.06 30.63
C VAL A 179 -3.01 15.10 32.01
N LEU A 180 -2.23 15.45 33.03
CA LEU A 180 -2.64 15.41 34.43
C LEU A 180 -2.62 16.81 35.01
N ALA A 181 -3.68 17.18 35.73
CA ALA A 181 -3.67 18.35 36.59
C ALA A 181 -2.59 18.19 37.67
N THR A 182 -1.98 19.29 38.07
CA THR A 182 -0.95 19.31 39.11
C THR A 182 -1.11 20.54 39.99
N ASP A 183 -0.83 20.39 41.28
CA ASP A 183 -0.79 21.53 42.21
C ASP A 183 0.53 22.31 42.12
N ASN A 184 1.58 21.68 41.57
CA ASN A 184 2.86 22.33 41.30
C ASN A 184 2.76 23.33 40.14
N THR A 185 3.56 24.40 40.19
CA THR A 185 3.69 25.34 39.07
C THR A 185 4.18 24.62 37.81
N SER A 186 3.46 24.81 36.69
CA SER A 186 3.79 24.26 35.39
C SER A 186 3.87 25.36 34.33
N ASP A 187 4.71 25.15 33.31
CA ASP A 187 4.79 26.01 32.13
C ASP A 187 3.63 25.79 31.15
N ASN A 188 2.76 24.80 31.41
CA ASN A 188 1.68 24.41 30.51
C ASN A 188 0.31 24.53 31.17
N SER A 189 -0.67 24.95 30.37
CA SER A 189 -2.10 24.94 30.69
C SER A 189 -2.87 24.10 29.68
N LEU A 190 -3.98 23.53 30.13
CA LEU A 190 -4.96 22.88 29.26
C LEU A 190 -6.01 23.89 28.84
N TYR A 191 -6.21 24.01 27.54
CA TYR A 191 -7.21 24.89 26.94
C TYR A 191 -8.32 24.06 26.30
N ARG A 192 -9.56 24.44 26.57
CA ARG A 192 -10.75 23.95 25.88
C ARG A 192 -10.95 24.73 24.58
N ILE A 193 -11.27 24.02 23.50
CA ILE A 193 -11.59 24.63 22.21
C ILE A 193 -13.11 24.80 22.11
N ASP A 194 -13.56 26.05 22.11
CA ASP A 194 -14.95 26.40 21.88
C ASP A 194 -15.14 26.85 20.42
N TRP A 195 -16.03 26.17 19.69
CA TRP A 195 -16.25 26.41 18.26
C TRP A 195 -17.47 27.32 18.04
N LYS A 196 -17.24 28.51 17.50
CA LYS A 196 -18.29 29.42 17.04
C LYS A 196 -18.50 29.24 15.53
N SER A 197 -19.74 29.12 15.11
CA SER A 197 -20.11 29.07 13.69
C SER A 197 -20.72 30.40 13.28
N GLU A 198 -20.10 31.06 12.32
CA GLU A 198 -20.57 32.29 11.71
C GLU A 198 -20.87 32.02 10.23
N LYS A 199 -21.75 32.81 9.60
CA LYS A 199 -21.87 32.80 8.14
C LYS A 199 -21.01 33.92 7.57
N ASP A 200 -20.24 33.63 6.54
CA ASP A 200 -19.55 34.67 5.78
C ASP A 200 -20.51 35.41 4.83
N ASP A 201 -20.01 36.45 4.18
CA ASP A 201 -20.77 37.30 3.24
C ASP A 201 -21.32 36.53 2.02
N LYS A 202 -20.91 35.27 1.84
CA LYS A 202 -21.35 34.38 0.76
C LYS A 202 -22.30 33.28 1.28
N GLY A 203 -22.72 33.38 2.54
CA GLY A 203 -23.60 32.41 3.20
C GLY A 203 -22.93 31.10 3.59
N LEU A 204 -21.60 30.99 3.46
CA LEU A 204 -20.85 29.80 3.85
C LEU A 204 -20.56 29.83 5.34
N THR A 205 -20.65 28.67 6.00
CA THR A 205 -20.36 28.58 7.44
C THR A 205 -18.85 28.68 7.66
N LYS A 206 -18.40 29.79 8.25
CA LYS A 206 -17.06 29.99 8.76
C LYS A 206 -17.03 29.59 10.24
N ARG A 207 -16.16 28.65 10.60
CA ARG A 207 -15.95 28.31 12.02
C ARG A 207 -14.74 29.05 12.56
N ARG A 208 -14.92 29.68 13.72
CA ARG A 208 -13.85 30.27 14.50
C ARG A 208 -13.72 29.47 15.80
N SER A 209 -12.49 29.12 16.15
CA SER A 209 -12.16 28.51 17.43
C SER A 209 -11.69 29.58 18.41
N GLU A 210 -12.19 29.53 19.64
CA GLU A 210 -11.66 30.28 20.77
C GLU A 210 -11.07 29.28 21.78
N LEU A 211 -9.97 29.67 22.42
CA LEU A 211 -9.31 28.85 23.44
C LEU A 211 -9.58 29.45 24.81
N ASN A 212 -10.23 28.67 25.67
CA ASN A 212 -10.50 29.04 27.05
C ASN A 212 -9.69 28.15 27.99
N VAL A 213 -9.03 28.74 28.98
CA VAL A 213 -8.28 27.96 29.99
C VAL A 213 -9.26 27.05 30.72
N ASP A 214 -8.95 25.76 30.72
CA ASP A 214 -9.71 24.72 31.42
C ASP A 214 -8.98 24.32 32.71
N ILE A 215 -7.66 24.09 32.62
CA ILE A 215 -6.80 23.78 33.78
C ILE A 215 -5.50 24.59 33.67
N GLU A 216 -5.20 25.40 34.68
CA GLU A 216 -4.04 26.30 34.66
C GLU A 216 -2.70 25.59 34.70
N ASN A 217 -2.57 24.52 35.49
CA ASN A 217 -1.32 23.78 35.64
C ASN A 217 -1.52 22.33 35.24
N VAL A 218 -0.88 21.92 34.15
CA VAL A 218 -0.87 20.51 33.71
C VAL A 218 0.54 19.99 33.51
N THR A 219 0.73 18.71 33.81
CA THR A 219 1.91 17.95 33.41
C THR A 219 1.56 17.05 32.23
N ILE A 220 2.52 16.87 31.33
CA ILE A 220 2.36 16.04 30.14
C ILE A 220 3.33 14.86 30.26
N LYS A 221 2.80 13.65 30.25
CA LYS A 221 3.59 12.42 30.26
C LYS A 221 3.39 11.65 28.97
N LYS A 222 4.45 11.45 28.18
CA LYS A 222 4.37 10.59 26.99
C LYS A 222 4.13 9.15 27.44
N THR A 223 3.06 8.54 26.97
CA THR A 223 2.67 7.16 27.31
C THR A 223 3.17 6.15 26.27
N SER A 224 3.18 6.55 25.00
CA SER A 224 3.71 5.73 23.91
C SER A 224 4.01 6.59 22.67
N GLY A 225 4.63 5.98 21.67
CA GLY A 225 4.78 6.60 20.36
C GLY A 225 5.03 5.56 19.29
N GLU A 226 4.61 5.88 18.08
CA GLU A 226 4.76 5.04 16.90
C GLU A 226 5.28 5.88 15.73
N THR A 227 6.11 5.27 14.89
CA THR A 227 6.56 5.86 13.63
C THR A 227 5.86 5.15 12.49
N VAL A 228 5.13 5.91 11.70
CA VAL A 228 4.40 5.45 10.53
C VAL A 228 4.97 6.09 9.26
N THR A 229 5.00 5.31 8.20
CA THR A 229 5.59 5.64 6.90
C THR A 229 4.57 5.43 5.79
N ILE A 230 4.92 5.78 4.56
CA ILE A 230 4.05 5.70 3.38
C ILE A 230 3.24 4.38 3.29
N GLY A 231 1.94 4.54 3.02
CA GLY A 231 0.97 3.47 2.94
C GLY A 231 0.57 2.85 4.29
N GLN A 232 1.21 3.21 5.41
CA GLN A 232 0.76 2.81 6.74
C GLN A 232 -0.29 3.78 7.28
N ASP A 233 -0.95 3.41 8.38
CA ASP A 233 -1.93 4.23 9.07
C ASP A 233 -1.81 4.17 10.58
N TYR A 234 -2.46 5.14 11.22
CA TYR A 234 -2.67 5.18 12.66
C TYR A 234 -4.05 5.76 12.96
N SER A 235 -4.58 5.45 14.14
CA SER A 235 -5.81 6.02 14.67
C SER A 235 -5.61 6.63 16.05
N VAL A 236 -6.37 7.67 16.34
CA VAL A 236 -6.40 8.37 17.62
C VAL A 236 -7.84 8.36 18.09
N SER A 237 -8.04 7.76 19.25
CA SER A 237 -9.37 7.60 19.83
C SER A 237 -9.93 8.95 20.27
N ILE A 238 -11.24 9.00 20.47
CA ILE A 238 -11.92 10.16 21.03
C ILE A 238 -11.26 10.51 22.38
N ASN A 239 -11.01 11.81 22.62
CA ASN A 239 -10.38 12.34 23.84
C ASN A 239 -8.93 11.92 24.12
N GLU A 240 -8.33 11.14 23.25
CA GLU A 240 -6.93 10.75 23.41
C GLU A 240 -6.01 11.93 23.05
N TYR A 241 -5.08 12.27 23.94
CA TYR A 241 -4.10 13.30 23.67
C TYR A 241 -2.94 12.75 22.84
N HIS A 242 -2.67 13.41 21.73
CA HIS A 242 -1.58 13.03 20.86
C HIS A 242 -0.87 14.24 20.24
N SER A 243 0.30 13.99 19.66
CA SER A 243 0.96 14.92 18.75
C SER A 243 1.52 14.16 17.54
N SER A 244 1.34 14.74 16.35
CA SER A 244 1.87 14.21 15.09
C SER A 244 2.96 15.12 14.57
N ASN A 245 4.18 14.58 14.41
CA ASN A 245 5.33 15.32 13.90
C ASN A 245 5.88 14.66 12.64
N SER A 246 6.17 15.46 11.62
CA SER A 246 6.88 14.98 10.43
C SER A 246 8.33 14.63 10.76
N ASN A 247 8.76 13.43 10.36
CA ASN A 247 10.15 12.97 10.45
C ASN A 247 10.96 13.29 9.18
N THR A 248 10.29 13.82 8.14
CA THR A 248 10.89 14.18 6.86
C THR A 248 10.58 15.65 6.52
N PRO A 249 11.36 16.29 5.62
CA PRO A 249 11.11 17.66 5.18
C PRO A 249 9.71 17.89 4.59
N LEU A 250 9.15 16.85 3.98
CA LEU A 250 7.80 16.84 3.42
C LEU A 250 7.09 15.55 3.85
N THR A 251 5.88 15.70 4.38
CA THR A 251 4.97 14.60 4.70
C THR A 251 3.56 15.01 4.32
N ALA A 252 2.78 14.08 3.77
CA ALA A 252 1.36 14.30 3.54
C ALA A 252 0.55 13.09 3.96
N THR A 253 -0.62 13.32 4.53
CA THR A 253 -1.51 12.27 4.98
C THR A 253 -2.94 12.53 4.51
N LEU A 254 -3.65 11.45 4.18
CA LEU A 254 -5.09 11.50 4.07
C LEU A 254 -5.68 11.21 5.45
N PHE A 255 -6.47 12.14 5.97
CA PHE A 255 -6.94 12.15 7.34
C PHE A 255 -8.47 12.15 7.39
N LEU A 256 -9.07 11.29 8.20
CA LEU A 256 -10.51 11.21 8.41
C LEU A 256 -10.85 11.47 9.87
N PHE A 257 -11.73 12.45 10.10
CA PHE A 257 -12.53 12.51 11.32
C PHE A 257 -13.82 11.73 11.10
N ASN A 258 -14.15 10.82 12.01
CA ASN A 258 -15.34 9.99 11.94
C ASN A 258 -16.04 9.89 13.30
N SER A 259 -17.34 10.21 13.34
CA SER A 259 -18.17 10.06 14.53
C SER A 259 -18.88 8.71 14.65
N ASP A 260 -18.66 7.77 13.73
CA ASP A 260 -19.28 6.43 13.80
C ASP A 260 -18.90 5.68 15.12
N GLU A 261 -17.77 6.04 15.75
CA GLU A 261 -17.31 5.47 17.03
C GLU A 261 -17.70 6.32 18.25
N GLY A 262 -18.53 7.36 18.05
CA GLY A 262 -19.02 8.25 19.10
C GLY A 262 -18.62 9.72 18.91
N LEU A 263 -19.13 10.54 19.82
CA LEU A 263 -18.91 11.98 19.88
C LEU A 263 -18.52 12.34 21.31
N ASN A 264 -17.47 13.14 21.47
CA ASN A 264 -17.26 13.86 22.72
C ASN A 264 -17.74 15.31 22.62
N ASN A 265 -18.01 15.89 23.78
CA ASN A 265 -18.52 17.26 23.91
C ASN A 265 -17.41 18.30 23.69
N LEU A 266 -16.13 17.99 23.98
CA LEU A 266 -15.06 18.99 24.03
C LEU A 266 -13.71 18.48 23.51
N SER A 267 -13.07 19.26 22.64
CA SER A 267 -11.68 19.07 22.22
C SER A 267 -10.81 20.01 23.05
N LYS A 268 -9.62 19.53 23.41
CA LYS A 268 -8.69 20.25 24.28
C LYS A 268 -7.30 20.23 23.70
N VAL A 269 -6.55 21.29 23.95
CA VAL A 269 -5.13 21.41 23.57
C VAL A 269 -4.29 21.82 24.77
N VAL A 270 -3.06 21.35 24.80
CA VAL A 270 -2.07 21.83 25.76
C VAL A 270 -1.26 22.95 25.09
N GLY A 271 -1.09 24.05 25.82
CA GLY A 271 -0.31 25.21 25.38
C GLY A 271 0.42 25.87 26.54
N PRO A 272 1.21 26.92 26.26
CA PRO A 272 1.94 27.64 27.30
C PRO A 272 0.99 28.25 28.32
N LYS A 273 1.41 28.31 29.59
CA LYS A 273 0.67 29.00 30.64
C LYS A 273 0.68 30.51 30.41
N ASN A 274 -0.42 31.18 30.78
CA ASN A 274 -0.59 32.64 30.64
C ASN A 274 -0.34 33.15 29.22
N ASP A 275 -0.84 32.42 28.24
CA ASP A 275 -0.68 32.76 26.85
C ASP A 275 -1.34 34.10 26.51
N SER A 276 -0.53 35.15 26.28
CA SER A 276 -1.02 36.50 25.97
C SER A 276 -1.68 36.60 24.59
N ASN A 277 -1.47 35.63 23.70
CA ASN A 277 -2.06 35.54 22.38
C ASN A 277 -2.68 34.15 22.18
N THR A 278 -3.69 33.84 22.99
CA THR A 278 -4.46 32.60 22.88
C THR A 278 -5.15 32.48 21.53
N GLY A 279 -5.09 31.29 20.95
CA GLY A 279 -5.86 30.94 19.75
C GLY A 279 -5.00 30.44 18.61
N PHE A 280 -5.65 29.70 17.71
CA PHE A 280 -5.02 29.24 16.49
C PHE A 280 -4.86 30.39 15.51
N LYS A 281 -3.61 30.69 15.14
CA LYS A 281 -3.32 31.54 13.99
C LYS A 281 -3.39 30.72 12.72
N TYR A 282 -4.05 31.30 11.72
CA TYR A 282 -4.24 30.68 10.42
C TYR A 282 -3.64 31.55 9.33
N GLU A 283 -2.53 31.10 8.77
CA GLU A 283 -1.95 31.71 7.58
C GLU A 283 -2.48 31.03 6.31
N GLN A 284 -2.55 31.79 5.21
CA GLN A 284 -3.05 31.30 3.93
C GLN A 284 -1.89 31.09 2.95
N ILE A 285 -1.53 29.83 2.70
CA ILE A 285 -0.38 29.47 1.87
C ILE A 285 -0.86 28.95 0.52
N ASN A 286 -0.11 29.27 -0.55
CA ASN A 286 -0.29 28.64 -1.86
C ASN A 286 0.07 27.16 -1.79
N ILE A 287 -0.90 26.28 -2.07
CA ILE A 287 -0.75 24.83 -1.94
C ILE A 287 0.04 24.18 -3.08
N PHE A 288 0.14 24.82 -4.25
CA PHE A 288 0.67 24.19 -5.45
C PHE A 288 2.13 23.74 -5.34
N PRO A 289 3.07 24.53 -4.80
CA PRO A 289 4.44 24.07 -4.59
C PRO A 289 4.49 22.76 -3.81
N SER A 290 3.75 22.64 -2.71
CA SER A 290 3.70 21.41 -1.92
C SER A 290 3.03 20.26 -2.69
N LEU A 291 1.93 20.50 -3.43
CA LEU A 291 1.31 19.46 -4.25
C LEU A 291 2.28 18.89 -5.29
N TYR A 292 3.01 19.73 -6.02
CA TYR A 292 3.99 19.24 -7.01
C TYR A 292 5.19 18.51 -6.37
N LYS A 293 5.65 18.96 -5.19
CA LYS A 293 6.68 18.23 -4.44
C LYS A 293 6.18 16.84 -4.03
N ILE A 294 4.96 16.74 -3.47
CA ILE A 294 4.35 15.46 -3.09
C ILE A 294 4.21 14.55 -4.31
N ASP A 295 3.76 15.09 -5.44
CA ASP A 295 3.60 14.33 -6.68
C ASP A 295 4.91 13.68 -7.14
N ARG A 296 6.01 14.43 -7.09
CA ARG A 296 7.33 13.94 -7.43
C ARG A 296 7.80 12.84 -6.47
N GLU A 297 7.64 13.03 -5.17
CA GLU A 297 8.06 12.05 -4.17
C GLU A 297 7.25 10.75 -4.25
N ILE A 298 5.94 10.82 -4.48
CA ILE A 298 5.10 9.64 -4.68
C ILE A 298 5.50 8.89 -5.96
N LYS A 299 5.75 9.61 -7.08
CA LYS A 299 6.26 8.99 -8.31
C LYS A 299 7.62 8.31 -8.10
N LYS A 300 8.53 8.97 -7.37
CA LYS A 300 9.84 8.41 -7.02
C LYS A 300 9.70 7.12 -6.21
N TYR A 301 8.84 7.13 -5.18
CA TYR A 301 8.56 5.96 -4.37
C TYR A 301 8.00 4.80 -5.20
N TYR A 302 6.99 5.07 -6.04
CA TYR A 302 6.38 4.05 -6.89
C TYR A 302 7.35 3.49 -7.93
N ASN A 303 8.20 4.33 -8.52
CA ASN A 303 9.26 3.87 -9.42
C ASN A 303 10.23 2.91 -8.72
N LYS A 304 10.60 3.19 -7.46
CA LYS A 304 11.41 2.28 -6.65
C LYS A 304 10.69 0.94 -6.41
N GLN A 305 9.39 0.96 -6.12
CA GLN A 305 8.58 -0.26 -6.00
C GLN A 305 8.51 -1.05 -7.32
N LYS A 306 8.33 -0.37 -8.45
CA LYS A 306 8.32 -1.00 -9.79
C LYS A 306 9.65 -1.69 -10.08
N LEU A 307 10.77 -1.04 -9.76
CA LEU A 307 12.11 -1.62 -9.92
C LEU A 307 12.33 -2.83 -9.01
N LEU A 308 11.86 -2.77 -7.75
CA LEU A 308 11.88 -3.90 -6.83
C LEU A 308 11.03 -5.07 -7.37
N GLY A 309 9.84 -4.78 -7.89
CA GLY A 309 8.98 -5.78 -8.52
C GLY A 309 9.65 -6.44 -9.73
N LEU A 310 10.32 -5.66 -10.58
CA LEU A 310 11.09 -6.19 -11.72
C LEU A 310 12.25 -7.10 -11.26
N ASP A 311 12.95 -6.73 -10.19
CA ASP A 311 13.98 -7.58 -9.58
C ASP A 311 13.41 -8.89 -9.03
N TRP A 312 12.28 -8.83 -8.33
CA TRP A 312 11.58 -10.01 -7.83
C TRP A 312 11.13 -10.92 -8.96
N MET A 313 10.54 -10.34 -10.02
CA MET A 313 10.13 -11.10 -11.21
C MET A 313 11.31 -11.85 -11.82
N ARG A 314 12.48 -11.22 -11.94
CA ARG A 314 13.71 -11.87 -12.42
C ARG A 314 14.15 -13.04 -11.53
N LYS A 315 14.09 -12.86 -10.20
CA LYS A 315 14.45 -13.92 -9.22
C LYS A 315 13.48 -15.10 -9.30
N ILE A 316 12.18 -14.82 -9.32
CA ILE A 316 11.12 -15.83 -9.51
C ILE A 316 11.35 -16.59 -10.82
N HIS A 317 11.58 -15.88 -11.93
CA HIS A 317 11.78 -16.50 -13.25
C HIS A 317 13.06 -17.35 -13.31
N THR A 318 14.12 -16.92 -12.61
CA THR A 318 15.34 -17.73 -12.46
C THR A 318 15.04 -19.04 -11.72
N LEU A 319 14.29 -18.99 -10.62
CA LEU A 319 13.91 -20.18 -9.87
C LEU A 319 12.96 -21.09 -10.64
N GLU A 320 11.97 -20.53 -11.33
CA GLU A 320 11.07 -21.26 -12.23
C GLU A 320 11.89 -22.15 -13.20
N HIS A 321 12.84 -21.54 -13.92
CA HIS A 321 13.69 -22.27 -14.85
C HIS A 321 14.66 -23.22 -14.16
N ALA A 322 15.23 -22.85 -13.01
CA ALA A 322 16.13 -23.72 -12.26
C ALA A 322 15.42 -25.01 -11.83
N HIS A 323 14.18 -24.90 -11.35
CA HIS A 323 13.33 -26.05 -11.02
C HIS A 323 12.95 -26.88 -12.25
N ARG A 324 12.62 -26.26 -13.39
CA ARG A 324 12.37 -26.99 -14.66
C ARG A 324 13.60 -27.78 -15.12
N ILE A 325 14.79 -27.20 -15.03
CA ILE A 325 16.05 -27.88 -15.39
C ILE A 325 16.32 -29.05 -14.44
N GLU A 326 16.17 -28.85 -13.12
CA GLU A 326 16.36 -29.91 -12.11
C GLU A 326 15.37 -31.05 -12.30
N SER A 327 14.08 -30.74 -12.53
CA SER A 327 13.05 -31.72 -12.83
C SER A 327 13.42 -32.57 -14.05
N ARG A 328 13.84 -31.94 -15.16
CA ARG A 328 14.26 -32.65 -16.36
C ARG A 328 15.47 -33.56 -16.11
N HIS A 329 16.46 -33.07 -15.38
CA HIS A 329 17.65 -33.86 -15.05
C HIS A 329 17.32 -35.08 -14.18
N LEU A 330 16.48 -34.91 -13.15
CA LEU A 330 16.03 -36.01 -12.30
C LEU A 330 15.14 -37.00 -13.05
N ASN A 331 14.31 -36.54 -13.98
CA ASN A 331 13.50 -37.42 -14.82
C ASN A 331 14.38 -38.30 -15.72
N THR A 332 15.35 -37.70 -16.42
CA THR A 332 16.31 -38.45 -17.23
C THR A 332 17.13 -39.43 -16.38
N PHE A 333 17.56 -39.02 -15.18
CA PHE A 333 18.24 -39.94 -14.25
C PHE A 333 17.35 -41.10 -13.81
N SER A 334 16.07 -40.85 -13.54
CA SER A 334 15.07 -41.87 -13.21
C SER A 334 14.84 -42.84 -14.37
N GLU A 335 14.78 -42.34 -15.60
CA GLU A 335 14.63 -43.16 -16.82
C GLU A 335 15.85 -44.07 -16.99
N ILE A 336 17.07 -43.53 -16.86
CA ILE A 336 18.32 -44.31 -16.93
C ILE A 336 18.34 -45.42 -15.88
N LEU A 337 18.01 -45.10 -14.62
CA LEU A 337 17.92 -46.10 -13.56
C LEU A 337 16.87 -47.17 -13.87
N SER A 338 15.69 -46.76 -14.34
CA SER A 338 14.60 -47.70 -14.66
C SER A 338 14.99 -48.67 -15.77
N TRP A 339 15.58 -48.17 -16.86
CA TRP A 339 16.09 -49.01 -17.94
C TRP A 339 17.25 -49.90 -17.50
N SER A 340 18.11 -49.43 -16.59
CA SER A 340 19.23 -50.23 -16.06
C SER A 340 18.72 -51.38 -15.18
N ILE A 341 17.68 -51.14 -14.37
CA ILE A 341 17.06 -52.15 -13.51
C ILE A 341 16.38 -53.26 -14.33
N VAL A 342 15.90 -52.96 -15.53
CA VAL A 342 15.29 -53.97 -16.42
C VAL A 342 16.36 -54.63 -17.32
N GLY A 343 17.24 -53.84 -17.91
CA GLY A 343 18.22 -54.28 -18.89
C GLY A 343 19.33 -55.14 -18.29
N ILE A 344 19.88 -54.77 -17.12
CA ILE A 344 20.97 -55.53 -16.50
C ILE A 344 20.53 -56.96 -16.14
N PRO A 345 19.38 -57.19 -15.46
CA PRO A 345 18.89 -58.54 -15.23
C PRO A 345 18.63 -59.34 -16.50
N ALA A 346 18.12 -58.71 -17.56
CA ALA A 346 17.93 -59.38 -18.84
C ALA A 346 19.26 -59.84 -19.46
N ILE A 347 20.29 -59.00 -19.42
CA ILE A 347 21.66 -59.35 -19.86
C ILE A 347 22.23 -60.48 -19.00
N ILE A 348 22.08 -60.41 -17.66
CA ILE A 348 22.51 -61.47 -16.74
C ILE A 348 21.81 -62.78 -17.08
N ALA A 349 20.50 -62.77 -17.32
CA ALA A 349 19.74 -63.97 -17.66
C ALA A 349 20.20 -64.58 -18.98
N ALA A 350 20.43 -63.75 -20.01
CA ALA A 350 20.95 -64.19 -21.30
C ALA A 350 22.37 -64.80 -21.18
N LEU A 351 23.28 -64.14 -20.45
CA LEU A 351 24.63 -64.65 -20.19
C LEU A 351 24.60 -65.96 -19.40
N THR A 352 23.73 -66.06 -18.39
CA THR A 352 23.56 -67.29 -17.59
C THR A 352 23.03 -68.44 -18.45
N PHE A 353 22.08 -68.17 -19.33
CA PHE A 353 21.56 -69.16 -20.27
C PHE A 353 22.63 -69.62 -21.26
N TYR A 354 23.41 -68.69 -21.81
CA TYR A 354 24.53 -68.99 -22.70
C TYR A 354 25.61 -69.83 -22.00
N LEU A 355 25.96 -69.48 -20.77
CA LEU A 355 26.93 -70.20 -19.94
C LEU A 355 26.58 -71.66 -19.69
N LYS A 356 25.28 -71.97 -19.60
CA LYS A 356 24.80 -73.35 -19.45
C LYS A 356 25.21 -74.22 -20.64
N GLN A 357 25.48 -73.63 -21.81
CA GLN A 357 25.81 -74.35 -23.04
C GLN A 357 27.33 -74.52 -23.28
N MET A 358 28.21 -73.79 -22.58
CA MET A 358 29.66 -73.87 -22.82
C MET A 358 30.39 -74.88 -21.91
N PRO A 359 31.30 -75.73 -22.43
CA PRO A 359 31.91 -76.80 -21.63
C PRO A 359 33.03 -76.37 -20.67
N ASN A 360 33.92 -75.42 -21.01
CA ASN A 360 35.25 -75.37 -20.35
C ASN A 360 35.78 -74.02 -19.81
N ASP A 361 35.08 -72.88 -19.89
CA ASP A 361 35.53 -71.61 -19.26
C ASP A 361 34.37 -70.88 -18.56
N LYS A 362 34.11 -71.22 -17.27
CA LYS A 362 32.95 -70.71 -16.52
C LYS A 362 33.28 -69.72 -15.40
N GLU A 363 34.49 -69.75 -14.85
CA GLU A 363 34.82 -69.01 -13.62
C GLU A 363 34.76 -67.49 -13.81
N ASP A 364 35.41 -66.95 -14.84
CA ASP A 364 35.44 -65.50 -15.10
C ASP A 364 34.04 -64.92 -15.33
N ILE A 365 33.19 -65.64 -16.06
CA ILE A 365 31.85 -65.16 -16.41
C ILE A 365 30.92 -65.23 -15.18
N ILE A 366 31.09 -66.21 -14.28
CA ILE A 366 30.37 -66.25 -13.00
C ILE A 366 30.68 -65.01 -12.15
N VAL A 367 31.96 -64.60 -12.09
CA VAL A 367 32.37 -63.38 -11.39
C VAL A 367 31.70 -62.15 -12.00
N TRP A 368 31.67 -62.03 -13.33
CA TRP A 368 30.98 -60.94 -14.02
C TRP A 368 29.48 -60.90 -13.75
N VAL A 369 28.81 -62.05 -13.74
CA VAL A 369 27.38 -62.16 -13.40
C VAL A 369 27.13 -61.67 -11.96
N ALA A 370 27.97 -62.06 -11.01
CA ALA A 370 27.85 -61.62 -9.62
C ALA A 370 28.05 -60.10 -9.46
N ILE A 371 29.05 -59.52 -10.13
CA ILE A 371 29.30 -58.06 -10.14
C ILE A 371 28.09 -57.32 -10.72
N MET A 372 27.57 -57.76 -11.87
CA MET A 372 26.42 -57.13 -12.52
C MET A 372 25.15 -57.25 -11.66
N ALA A 373 24.93 -58.37 -10.97
CA ALA A 373 23.83 -58.54 -10.03
C ALA A 373 23.96 -57.58 -8.83
N GLY A 374 25.18 -57.40 -8.31
CA GLY A 374 25.48 -56.41 -7.27
C GLY A 374 25.18 -54.98 -7.72
N ILE A 375 25.63 -54.59 -8.91
CA ILE A 375 25.32 -53.28 -9.52
C ILE A 375 23.81 -53.10 -9.69
N SER A 376 23.11 -54.09 -10.24
CA SER A 376 21.65 -54.03 -10.42
C SER A 376 20.92 -53.81 -9.09
N THR A 377 21.35 -54.50 -8.02
CA THR A 377 20.76 -54.36 -6.68
C THR A 377 21.04 -52.98 -6.08
N LEU A 378 22.26 -52.46 -6.26
CA LEU A 378 22.61 -51.10 -5.84
C LEU A 378 21.77 -50.04 -6.57
N LEU A 379 21.63 -50.15 -7.90
CA LEU A 379 20.81 -49.23 -8.69
C LEU A 379 19.33 -49.28 -8.29
N GLY A 380 18.79 -50.49 -8.05
CA GLY A 380 17.44 -50.66 -7.51
C GLY A 380 17.25 -50.01 -6.13
N THR A 381 18.24 -50.16 -5.25
CA THR A 381 18.23 -49.52 -3.92
C THR A 381 18.28 -48.00 -4.02
N VAL A 382 19.18 -47.47 -4.85
CA VAL A 382 19.28 -46.01 -5.10
C VAL A 382 17.96 -45.47 -5.64
N ASN A 383 17.33 -46.14 -6.62
CA ASN A 383 16.03 -45.73 -7.16
C ASN A 383 14.93 -45.73 -6.09
N LYS A 384 14.89 -46.77 -5.23
CA LYS A 384 13.89 -46.90 -4.16
C LYS A 384 14.06 -45.86 -3.05
N VAL A 385 15.31 -45.53 -2.69
CA VAL A 385 15.63 -44.59 -1.60
C VAL A 385 15.48 -43.14 -2.06
N ILE A 386 16.10 -42.78 -3.18
CA ILE A 386 16.09 -41.39 -3.68
C ILE A 386 14.74 -41.03 -4.31
N LYS A 387 14.09 -41.98 -4.98
CA LYS A 387 12.85 -41.79 -5.76
C LYS A 387 12.96 -40.57 -6.69
N PRO A 388 13.91 -40.58 -7.64
CA PRO A 388 14.21 -39.42 -8.48
C PRO A 388 12.99 -38.96 -9.31
N SER A 389 12.09 -39.86 -9.71
CA SER A 389 10.81 -39.50 -10.34
C SER A 389 9.92 -38.64 -9.43
N ASN A 390 9.78 -39.01 -8.16
CA ASN A 390 8.99 -38.24 -7.19
C ASN A 390 9.62 -36.86 -6.92
N LEU A 391 10.96 -36.79 -6.85
CA LEU A 391 11.66 -35.52 -6.72
C LEU A 391 11.50 -34.66 -7.99
N SER A 392 11.62 -35.26 -9.17
CA SER A 392 11.40 -34.58 -10.46
C SER A 392 10.01 -33.95 -10.51
N GLU A 393 8.97 -34.69 -10.11
CA GLU A 393 7.60 -34.21 -10.08
C GLU A 393 7.40 -33.06 -9.07
N LYS A 394 8.02 -33.15 -7.89
CA LYS A 394 8.04 -32.05 -6.91
C LYS A 394 8.68 -30.77 -7.48
N HIS A 395 9.81 -30.89 -8.19
CA HIS A 395 10.44 -29.75 -8.86
C HIS A 395 9.55 -29.21 -9.99
N ARG A 396 8.85 -30.07 -10.75
CA ARG A 396 7.90 -29.67 -11.79
C ARG A 396 6.76 -28.84 -11.20
N LEU A 397 6.11 -29.34 -10.15
CA LEU A 397 5.03 -28.64 -9.45
C LEU A 397 5.48 -27.29 -8.87
N ASN A 398 6.66 -27.25 -8.24
CA ASN A 398 7.23 -25.99 -7.76
C ASN A 398 7.49 -24.99 -8.89
N SER A 399 7.99 -25.45 -10.05
CA SER A 399 8.17 -24.55 -11.19
C SER A 399 6.85 -23.93 -11.66
N GLY A 400 5.75 -24.70 -11.66
CA GLY A 400 4.43 -24.17 -11.98
C GLY A 400 3.93 -23.14 -10.96
N LYS A 401 4.25 -23.31 -9.67
CA LYS A 401 3.96 -22.29 -8.64
C LYS A 401 4.76 -21.00 -8.86
N PHE A 402 6.05 -21.10 -9.21
CA PHE A 402 6.87 -19.92 -9.54
C PHE A 402 6.38 -19.22 -10.82
N GLU A 403 5.97 -19.97 -11.83
CA GLU A 403 5.36 -19.42 -13.05
C GLU A 403 4.08 -18.65 -12.74
N HIS A 404 3.21 -19.21 -11.89
CA HIS A 404 2.00 -18.53 -11.43
C HIS A 404 2.32 -17.20 -10.71
N LEU A 405 3.28 -17.22 -9.79
CA LEU A 405 3.78 -16.01 -9.12
C LEU A 405 4.33 -14.98 -10.11
N ARG A 406 5.11 -15.43 -11.10
CA ARG A 406 5.67 -14.58 -12.15
C ARG A 406 4.55 -13.91 -12.92
N HIS A 407 3.56 -14.65 -13.39
CA HIS A 407 2.43 -14.09 -14.14
C HIS A 407 1.60 -13.09 -13.31
N LYS A 408 1.39 -13.35 -12.02
CA LYS A 408 0.70 -12.43 -11.10
C LYS A 408 1.45 -11.09 -10.98
N LEU A 409 2.78 -11.15 -10.86
CA LEU A 409 3.63 -9.97 -10.81
C LEU A 409 3.74 -9.26 -12.16
N GLU A 410 3.86 -10.01 -13.25
CA GLU A 410 3.93 -9.52 -14.63
C GLU A 410 2.66 -8.75 -15.01
N LYS A 411 1.48 -9.32 -14.71
CA LYS A 411 0.19 -8.65 -14.90
C LYS A 411 0.15 -7.28 -14.21
N SER A 412 0.70 -7.21 -13.01
CA SER A 412 0.66 -6.02 -12.17
C SER A 412 1.70 -4.96 -12.52
N ILE A 413 2.84 -5.35 -13.12
CA ILE A 413 3.92 -4.43 -13.50
C ILE A 413 3.78 -3.96 -14.96
N ILE A 414 3.40 -4.85 -15.87
CA ILE A 414 3.40 -4.61 -17.32
C ILE A 414 2.04 -4.09 -17.79
N PHE A 415 0.96 -4.78 -17.41
CA PHE A 415 -0.36 -4.54 -18.01
C PHE A 415 -1.19 -3.54 -17.23
N ASN A 416 -1.02 -3.52 -15.91
CA ASN A 416 -1.61 -2.49 -15.10
C ASN A 416 -0.53 -1.44 -14.82
N ASN A 417 -0.74 -0.19 -15.23
CA ASN A 417 -0.19 0.96 -14.50
C ASN A 417 -0.90 1.04 -13.13
N ASP A 418 -0.99 -0.10 -12.43
CA ASP A 418 -1.83 -0.23 -11.25
C ASP A 418 -1.18 0.56 -10.15
N ASP A 419 -1.88 1.58 -9.73
CA ASP A 419 -1.59 2.25 -8.47
C ASP A 419 -1.50 1.22 -7.30
N ARG A 420 -2.05 0.00 -7.46
CA ARG A 420 -2.08 -1.08 -6.47
C ARG A 420 -0.82 -1.95 -6.39
N LEU A 421 0.27 -1.63 -7.09
CA LEU A 421 1.51 -2.44 -7.08
C LEU A 421 1.96 -2.82 -5.66
N GLU A 422 1.86 -1.88 -4.72
CA GLU A 422 2.19 -2.10 -3.31
C GLU A 422 1.43 -3.28 -2.69
N LEU A 423 0.11 -3.34 -2.87
CA LEU A 423 -0.73 -4.42 -2.36
C LEU A 423 -0.41 -5.75 -3.04
N VAL A 424 -0.05 -5.72 -4.32
CA VAL A 424 0.38 -6.91 -5.05
C VAL A 424 1.72 -7.42 -4.52
N LEU A 425 2.67 -6.54 -4.25
CA LEU A 425 3.98 -6.94 -3.72
C LEU A 425 3.84 -7.60 -2.33
N ASP A 426 2.97 -7.08 -1.47
CA ASP A 426 2.65 -7.70 -0.18
C ASP A 426 2.07 -9.12 -0.36
N ASP A 427 1.15 -9.29 -1.31
CA ASP A 427 0.50 -10.56 -1.61
C ASP A 427 1.48 -11.59 -2.23
N ILE A 428 2.33 -11.14 -3.17
CA ILE A 428 3.42 -11.95 -3.72
C ILE A 428 4.41 -12.37 -2.62
N GLN A 429 4.71 -11.49 -1.66
CA GLN A 429 5.57 -11.83 -0.53
C GLN A 429 4.95 -12.91 0.35
N LYS A 430 3.63 -12.86 0.57
CA LYS A 430 2.90 -13.89 1.31
C LYS A 430 2.94 -15.23 0.57
N ASP A 431 2.55 -15.23 -0.70
CA ASP A 431 2.57 -16.45 -1.53
C ASP A 431 3.98 -17.06 -1.61
N TRP A 432 5.01 -16.23 -1.72
CA TRP A 432 6.41 -16.67 -1.71
C TRP A 432 6.80 -17.39 -0.42
N LYS A 433 6.35 -16.89 0.75
CA LYS A 433 6.61 -17.53 2.05
C LYS A 433 5.94 -18.89 2.19
N GLU A 434 4.85 -19.11 1.48
CA GLU A 434 4.11 -20.39 1.47
C GLU A 434 4.74 -21.43 0.52
N LEU A 435 5.72 -21.03 -0.31
CA LEU A 435 6.40 -21.98 -1.19
C LEU A 435 7.37 -22.88 -0.43
N THR A 436 7.13 -24.19 -0.52
CA THR A 436 8.09 -25.21 -0.10
C THR A 436 9.33 -25.16 -0.99
N LEU A 437 10.44 -24.65 -0.49
CA LEU A 437 11.70 -24.55 -1.23
C LEU A 437 12.41 -25.91 -1.23
N TYR A 438 12.28 -26.66 -2.33
CA TYR A 438 13.21 -27.74 -2.64
C TYR A 438 14.51 -27.15 -3.16
N ASN A 439 15.64 -27.53 -2.58
CA ASN A 439 16.94 -27.05 -3.02
C ASN A 439 17.20 -27.44 -4.47
N VAL A 440 17.57 -26.47 -5.29
CA VAL A 440 18.06 -26.70 -6.66
C VAL A 440 19.58 -26.73 -6.64
N LYS A 441 20.21 -27.58 -7.45
CA LYS A 441 21.67 -27.61 -7.55
C LYS A 441 22.19 -26.26 -8.04
N GLU A 442 23.29 -25.79 -7.44
CA GLU A 442 23.91 -24.50 -7.79
C GLU A 442 24.23 -24.39 -9.29
N TYR A 443 24.68 -25.49 -9.92
CA TYR A 443 24.91 -25.57 -11.35
C TYR A 443 23.66 -25.24 -12.19
N ASN A 444 22.51 -25.81 -11.83
CA ASN A 444 21.24 -25.57 -12.52
C ASN A 444 20.73 -24.15 -12.28
N PHE A 445 20.92 -23.61 -11.09
CA PHE A 445 20.63 -22.21 -10.78
C PHE A 445 21.49 -21.23 -11.61
N LYS A 446 22.81 -21.46 -11.71
CA LYS A 446 23.72 -20.66 -12.56
C LYS A 446 23.33 -20.73 -14.04
N ARG A 447 22.97 -21.93 -14.52
CA ARG A 447 22.48 -22.13 -15.89
C ARG A 447 21.19 -21.34 -16.17
N ALA A 448 20.22 -21.40 -15.27
CA ALA A 448 18.98 -20.62 -15.36
C ALA A 448 19.26 -19.11 -15.33
N THR A 449 20.13 -18.65 -14.42
CA THR A 449 20.53 -17.24 -14.31
C THR A 449 21.14 -16.72 -15.62
N LYS A 450 22.05 -17.48 -16.24
CA LYS A 450 22.64 -17.13 -17.54
C LYS A 450 21.59 -17.05 -18.64
N MET A 451 20.65 -18.00 -18.67
CA MET A 451 19.55 -18.02 -19.62
C MET A 451 18.67 -16.77 -19.48
N ILE A 452 18.24 -16.41 -18.26
CA ILE A 452 17.43 -15.22 -18.00
C ILE A 452 18.19 -13.93 -18.32
N LYS A 453 19.48 -13.84 -17.98
CA LYS A 453 20.32 -12.67 -18.34
C LYS A 453 20.38 -12.45 -19.85
N ASN A 454 20.50 -13.53 -20.62
CA ASN A 454 20.56 -13.47 -22.08
C ASN A 454 19.24 -13.00 -22.73
N MET A 455 18.10 -13.14 -22.05
CA MET A 455 16.81 -12.64 -22.57
C MET A 455 16.73 -11.11 -22.56
N LYS A 456 17.55 -10.41 -21.76
CA LYS A 456 17.58 -8.93 -21.65
C LYS A 456 16.21 -8.29 -21.30
N VAL A 457 15.33 -9.02 -20.61
CA VAL A 457 13.97 -8.56 -20.24
C VAL A 457 13.96 -7.75 -18.93
N TYR A 458 14.95 -7.96 -18.05
CA TYR A 458 14.95 -7.41 -16.68
C TYR A 458 16.15 -6.48 -16.42
N PRO A 459 16.01 -5.49 -15.53
CA PRO A 459 17.13 -4.63 -15.14
C PRO A 459 18.27 -5.42 -14.46
N GLU A 460 19.48 -4.87 -14.53
CA GLU A 460 20.65 -5.44 -13.83
C GLU A 460 20.55 -5.29 -12.30
N ASN A 461 21.26 -6.14 -11.56
CA ASN A 461 21.04 -6.36 -10.14
C ASN A 461 21.36 -5.12 -9.30
N LEU A 462 20.38 -4.61 -8.54
CA LEU A 462 20.50 -3.52 -7.56
C LEU A 462 21.13 -2.21 -8.09
N ALA A 463 21.27 -2.04 -9.40
CA ALA A 463 21.79 -0.80 -9.98
C ALA A 463 20.94 0.42 -9.58
N PHE A 464 19.63 0.21 -9.40
CA PHE A 464 18.66 1.24 -9.05
C PHE A 464 18.64 1.66 -7.57
N LEU A 465 19.34 0.96 -6.67
CA LEU A 465 19.44 1.37 -5.26
C LEU A 465 20.57 2.36 -4.99
N LYS A 466 21.45 2.58 -5.98
CA LYS A 466 22.57 3.54 -5.88
C LYS A 466 22.14 4.99 -6.19
N GLU A 467 20.86 5.23 -6.45
CA GLU A 467 20.20 6.52 -6.70
C GLU A 467 19.21 6.93 -5.58
#